data_AF-A0A1Q3UZH5-F1
#
_entry.id   AF-A0A1Q3UZH5-F1
#
_cell.length_a   1.000
_cell.length_b   1.000
_cell.length_c   1.000
_cell.angle_alpha   90.00
_cell.angle_beta   90.00
_cell.angle_gamma   90.00
#
_symmetry.space_group_name_H-M   'P 1'
#
loop_
_entity.id
_entity.type
_entity.pdbx_description
1 polymer ?
#
loop_
_entity_poly.entity_id
_entity_poly.type
_entity_poly.pdbx_seq_one_letter_code
_entity_poly.pdbx_strand_id
1 'polypeptide(L)'
;MRAARILDRLHWGRNIAARILGEPAIAFRPRDAGDPVAPANRYLRIPAIFTPVGGGMDKPMGYGVALFTGVFDASYTRPGDYLVQGDRTWFIASQDAMLPSLCVETNRIVAFARPAQPVSTGANPYSGVTAASSRALTGPWPASVLGMSSGGSSGAGLPTDMSVAYWTVLLPPIPGVMLAVSDLMSDDIGRKGVIASAELTRLGWRLTVREAST
;
A
#
# COMPACT_ATOMS: atom_id res chain seq x y z
N MET A 1 10.14 -32.85 -7.43
CA MET A 1 9.68 -32.87 -8.84
C MET A 1 8.15 -32.82 -9.01
N ARG A 2 7.34 -33.56 -8.23
CA ARG A 2 5.86 -33.57 -8.40
C ARG A 2 5.15 -32.28 -7.97
N ALA A 3 5.55 -31.66 -6.86
CA ALA A 3 4.90 -30.44 -6.35
C ALA A 3 5.04 -29.23 -7.30
N ALA A 4 6.23 -28.99 -7.85
CA ALA A 4 6.47 -27.91 -8.82
C ALA A 4 5.56 -28.03 -10.06
N ARG A 5 5.41 -29.24 -10.62
CA ARG A 5 4.50 -29.49 -11.75
C ARG A 5 3.03 -29.21 -11.43
N ILE A 6 2.60 -29.43 -10.19
CA ILE A 6 1.23 -29.11 -9.76
C ILE A 6 1.05 -27.59 -9.69
N LEU A 7 2.01 -26.87 -9.14
CA LEU A 7 2.01 -25.41 -9.09
C LEU A 7 1.98 -24.78 -10.49
N ASP A 8 2.82 -25.26 -11.40
CA ASP A 8 2.83 -24.77 -12.79
C ASP A 8 1.45 -24.96 -13.46
N ARG A 9 0.81 -26.12 -13.25
CA ARG A 9 -0.53 -26.38 -13.78
C ARG A 9 -1.60 -25.50 -13.13
N LEU A 10 -1.46 -25.21 -11.83
CA LEU A 10 -2.36 -24.30 -11.13
C LEU A 10 -2.25 -22.88 -11.69
N HIS A 11 -1.02 -22.38 -11.86
CA HIS A 11 -0.78 -21.06 -12.47
C HIS A 11 -1.26 -20.99 -13.91
N TRP A 12 -1.04 -22.05 -14.69
CA TRP A 12 -1.56 -22.17 -16.04
C TRP A 12 -3.11 -22.16 -16.09
N GLY A 13 -3.76 -22.89 -15.19
CA GLY A 13 -5.23 -22.87 -15.09
C GLY A 13 -5.78 -21.48 -14.73
N ARG A 14 -5.12 -20.78 -13.80
CA ARG A 14 -5.44 -19.38 -13.46
C ARG A 14 -5.24 -18.45 -14.65
N ASN A 15 -4.18 -18.65 -15.43
CA ASN A 15 -3.93 -17.90 -16.65
C ASN A 15 -5.06 -18.10 -17.68
N ILE A 16 -5.54 -19.33 -17.88
CA ILE A 16 -6.67 -19.58 -18.78
C ILE A 16 -7.92 -18.83 -18.32
N ALA A 17 -8.27 -18.93 -17.03
CA ALA A 17 -9.42 -18.21 -16.49
C ALA A 17 -9.27 -16.69 -16.69
N ALA A 18 -8.09 -16.14 -16.39
CA ALA A 18 -7.78 -14.74 -16.57
C ALA A 18 -7.86 -14.29 -18.04
N ARG A 19 -7.44 -15.13 -18.99
CA ARG A 19 -7.53 -14.81 -20.43
C ARG A 19 -8.95 -14.72 -20.94
N ILE A 20 -9.89 -15.46 -20.34
CA ILE A 20 -11.27 -15.54 -20.78
C ILE A 20 -12.12 -14.44 -20.12
N LEU A 21 -11.94 -14.24 -18.81
CA LEU A 21 -12.80 -13.36 -18.00
C LEU A 21 -12.12 -12.08 -17.52
N GLY A 22 -10.80 -11.99 -17.66
CA GLY A 22 -10.00 -10.90 -17.13
C GLY A 22 -9.62 -9.84 -18.14
N GLU A 23 -9.09 -8.75 -17.61
CA GLU A 23 -8.59 -7.62 -18.38
C GLU A 23 -7.05 -7.65 -18.43
N PRO A 24 -6.42 -7.03 -19.43
CA PRO A 24 -4.98 -6.94 -19.49
C PRO A 24 -4.44 -6.00 -18.42
N ALA A 25 -3.62 -6.54 -17.51
CA ALA A 25 -2.85 -5.80 -16.52
C ALA A 25 -1.41 -5.58 -16.99
N ILE A 26 -0.84 -4.42 -16.68
CA ILE A 26 0.59 -4.16 -16.81
C ILE A 26 1.24 -4.41 -15.45
N ALA A 27 2.27 -5.25 -15.44
CA ALA A 27 3.02 -5.58 -14.23
C ALA A 27 4.28 -4.72 -14.09
N PHE A 28 4.46 -4.18 -12.89
CA PHE A 28 5.59 -3.34 -12.49
C PHE A 28 6.28 -3.93 -11.28
N ARG A 29 7.61 -3.85 -11.26
CA ARG A 29 8.45 -4.37 -10.18
C ARG A 29 9.26 -3.23 -9.57
N PRO A 30 8.92 -2.77 -8.35
CA PRO A 30 9.68 -1.73 -7.68
C PRO A 30 11.14 -2.15 -7.48
N ARG A 31 12.07 -1.23 -7.71
CA ARG A 31 13.53 -1.46 -7.58
C ARG A 31 14.16 -0.64 -6.46
N ASP A 32 13.61 0.54 -6.18
CA ASP A 32 14.07 1.50 -5.19
C ASP A 32 12.85 2.19 -4.55
N ALA A 33 13.10 3.26 -3.79
CA ALA A 33 12.08 4.06 -3.12
C ALA A 33 11.33 5.04 -4.03
N GLY A 34 11.65 5.10 -5.32
CA GLY A 34 11.00 5.94 -6.32
C GLY A 34 9.60 5.44 -6.69
N ASP A 35 9.04 5.98 -7.76
CA ASP A 35 7.70 5.62 -8.23
C ASP A 35 7.65 4.14 -8.69
N PRO A 36 6.88 3.26 -8.02
CA PRO A 36 6.84 1.84 -8.35
C PRO A 36 6.17 1.56 -9.71
N VAL A 37 5.28 2.44 -10.18
CA VAL A 37 4.57 2.31 -11.47
C VAL A 37 5.20 3.12 -12.60
N ALA A 38 6.41 3.63 -12.38
CA ALA A 38 7.20 4.27 -13.43
C ALA A 38 7.45 3.31 -14.62
N PRO A 39 7.51 3.82 -15.88
CA PRO A 39 7.75 2.98 -17.06
C PRO A 39 9.00 2.10 -16.98
N ALA A 40 10.06 2.54 -16.29
CA ALA A 40 11.29 1.79 -16.09
C ALA A 40 11.12 0.51 -15.24
N ASN A 41 10.06 0.44 -14.42
CA ASN A 41 9.73 -0.70 -13.57
C ASN A 41 8.81 -1.71 -14.26
N ARG A 42 8.24 -1.37 -15.42
CA ARG A 42 7.39 -2.27 -16.21
C ARG A 42 8.20 -3.46 -16.70
N TYR A 43 7.66 -4.68 -16.57
CA TYR A 43 8.35 -5.88 -17.02
C TYR A 43 7.47 -6.90 -17.76
N LEU A 44 6.14 -6.82 -17.62
CA LEU A 44 5.24 -7.79 -18.26
C LEU A 44 3.84 -7.19 -18.47
N ARG A 45 3.08 -7.78 -19.41
CA ARG A 45 1.64 -7.58 -19.52
C ARG A 45 0.97 -8.95 -19.36
N ILE A 46 0.04 -9.07 -18.43
CA ILE A 46 -0.66 -10.33 -18.12
C ILE A 46 -2.16 -10.11 -18.06
N PRO A 47 -2.99 -11.07 -18.50
CA PRO A 47 -4.40 -11.07 -18.17
C PRO A 47 -4.58 -11.29 -16.66
N ALA A 48 -5.46 -10.53 -16.02
CA ALA A 48 -5.73 -10.66 -14.60
C ALA A 48 -7.20 -10.41 -14.26
N ILE A 49 -7.68 -11.05 -13.19
CA ILE A 49 -8.98 -10.81 -12.57
C ILE A 49 -8.74 -10.55 -11.09
N PHE A 50 -9.45 -9.58 -10.53
CA PHE A 50 -9.44 -9.29 -9.11
C PHE A 50 -10.85 -9.43 -8.56
N THR A 51 -11.04 -10.36 -7.63
CA THR A 51 -12.32 -10.58 -6.94
C THR A 51 -12.17 -10.34 -5.45
N PRO A 52 -13.24 -10.03 -4.70
CA PRO A 52 -13.15 -9.86 -3.25
C PRO A 52 -12.66 -11.15 -2.60
N VAL A 53 -11.92 -11.05 -1.49
CA VAL A 53 -11.52 -12.24 -0.73
C VAL A 53 -12.76 -13.03 -0.31
N GLY A 54 -12.74 -14.34 -0.57
CA GLY A 54 -13.89 -15.22 -0.38
C GLY A 54 -14.63 -15.57 -1.68
N GLY A 55 -14.32 -14.88 -2.80
CA GLY A 55 -14.72 -15.30 -4.15
C GLY A 55 -16.21 -15.19 -4.48
N GLY A 56 -17.02 -14.65 -3.57
CA GLY A 56 -18.43 -14.35 -3.81
C GLY A 56 -18.57 -13.25 -4.86
N MET A 57 -19.26 -13.56 -5.95
CA MET A 57 -19.69 -12.59 -6.97
C MET A 57 -21.18 -12.25 -6.82
N ASP A 58 -21.78 -12.67 -5.71
CA ASP A 58 -23.21 -12.54 -5.39
C ASP A 58 -23.56 -11.17 -4.80
N LYS A 59 -22.56 -10.37 -4.42
CA LYS A 59 -22.75 -9.08 -3.75
C LYS A 59 -21.85 -7.99 -4.34
N PRO A 60 -22.35 -6.75 -4.41
CA PRO A 60 -21.52 -5.60 -4.76
C PRO A 60 -20.49 -5.31 -3.67
N MET A 61 -19.43 -4.61 -4.07
CA MET A 61 -18.36 -4.17 -3.18
C MET A 61 -18.84 -3.09 -2.21
N GLY A 62 -18.56 -3.27 -0.92
CA GLY A 62 -18.78 -2.27 0.12
C GLY A 62 -17.59 -1.34 0.30
N TYR A 63 -17.78 -0.27 1.08
CA TYR A 63 -16.70 0.62 1.48
C TYR A 63 -15.70 -0.07 2.41
N GLY A 64 -14.44 0.38 2.38
CA GLY A 64 -13.39 -0.11 3.29
C GLY A 64 -12.77 -1.45 2.91
N VAL A 65 -13.13 -2.03 1.76
CA VAL A 65 -12.56 -3.30 1.30
C VAL A 65 -11.32 -3.01 0.46
N ALA A 66 -10.16 -3.42 0.96
CA ALA A 66 -8.88 -3.29 0.26
C ALA A 66 -8.35 -4.61 -0.30
N LEU A 67 -8.77 -5.76 0.26
CA LEU A 67 -8.19 -7.07 -0.04
C LEU A 67 -8.95 -7.76 -1.17
N PHE A 68 -8.19 -8.27 -2.14
CA PHE A 68 -8.68 -8.98 -3.31
C PHE A 68 -7.93 -10.28 -3.51
N THR A 69 -8.62 -11.25 -4.07
CA THR A 69 -8.04 -12.45 -4.68
C THR A 69 -7.67 -12.15 -6.12
N GLY A 70 -6.39 -12.30 -6.45
CA GLY A 70 -5.86 -12.16 -7.80
C GLY A 70 -5.83 -13.50 -8.54
N VAL A 71 -6.48 -13.55 -9.70
CA VAL A 71 -6.43 -14.68 -10.63
C VAL A 71 -5.65 -14.25 -11.86
N PHE A 72 -4.41 -14.73 -11.95
CA PHE A 72 -3.47 -14.51 -13.05
C PHE A 72 -2.36 -15.57 -13.00
N ASP A 73 -1.51 -15.60 -14.02
CA ASP A 73 -0.31 -16.44 -14.01
C ASP A 73 0.73 -15.91 -13.01
N ALA A 74 0.75 -16.50 -11.82
CA ALA A 74 1.64 -16.03 -10.76
C ALA A 74 3.12 -16.43 -10.97
N SER A 75 3.44 -17.26 -11.97
CA SER A 75 4.80 -17.78 -12.20
C SER A 75 5.82 -16.67 -12.52
N TYR A 76 5.34 -15.52 -13.02
CA TYR A 76 6.20 -14.39 -13.44
C TYR A 76 6.19 -13.21 -12.46
N THR A 77 5.32 -13.27 -11.46
CA THR A 77 5.10 -12.20 -10.48
C THR A 77 5.70 -12.60 -9.14
N ARG A 78 5.81 -11.65 -8.22
CA ARG A 78 6.17 -11.90 -6.82
C ARG A 78 5.45 -10.91 -5.88
N PRO A 79 5.36 -11.22 -4.58
CA PRO A 79 4.93 -10.24 -3.60
C PRO A 79 5.72 -8.93 -3.71
N GLY A 80 5.02 -7.80 -3.64
CA GLY A 80 5.55 -6.46 -3.84
C GLY A 80 5.48 -5.92 -5.27
N ASP A 81 5.19 -6.77 -6.28
CA ASP A 81 4.91 -6.27 -7.63
C ASP A 81 3.55 -5.57 -7.68
N TYR A 82 3.43 -4.58 -8.57
CA TYR A 82 2.19 -3.87 -8.87
C TYR A 82 1.57 -4.37 -10.17
N LEU A 83 0.24 -4.44 -10.22
CA LEU A 83 -0.56 -4.75 -11.39
C LEU A 83 -1.52 -3.58 -11.65
N VAL A 84 -1.49 -3.03 -12.86
CA VAL A 84 -2.31 -1.87 -13.26
C VAL A 84 -3.27 -2.29 -14.37
N GLN A 85 -4.59 -2.12 -14.17
CA GLN A 85 -5.64 -2.32 -15.19
C GLN A 85 -6.47 -1.04 -15.33
N GLY A 86 -6.28 -0.33 -16.44
CA GLY A 86 -6.90 0.99 -16.63
C GLY A 86 -6.51 1.92 -15.49
N ASP A 87 -7.51 2.47 -14.80
CA ASP A 87 -7.31 3.42 -13.69
C ASP A 87 -7.13 2.73 -12.33
N ARG A 88 -7.25 1.40 -12.27
CA ARG A 88 -7.14 0.63 -11.03
C ARG A 88 -5.76 0.02 -10.90
N THR A 89 -5.23 0.07 -9.68
CA THR A 89 -3.91 -0.43 -9.34
C THR A 89 -3.99 -1.33 -8.12
N TRP A 90 -3.28 -2.45 -8.18
CA TRP A 90 -3.13 -3.39 -7.08
C TRP A 90 -1.67 -3.68 -6.83
N PHE A 91 -1.30 -3.96 -5.59
CA PHE A 91 -0.04 -4.65 -5.30
C PHE A 91 -0.29 -6.07 -4.84
N ILE A 92 0.66 -6.96 -5.12
CA ILE A 92 0.61 -8.36 -4.69
C ILE A 92 1.14 -8.44 -3.26
N ALA A 93 0.27 -8.72 -2.29
CA ALA A 93 0.64 -8.86 -0.88
C ALA A 93 1.22 -10.24 -0.57
N SER A 94 0.68 -11.31 -1.13
CA SER A 94 1.24 -12.66 -0.98
C SER A 94 0.95 -13.58 -2.16
N GLN A 95 1.81 -14.58 -2.31
CA GLN A 95 1.68 -15.67 -3.28
C GLN A 95 2.02 -16.99 -2.60
N ASP A 96 1.07 -17.50 -1.83
CA ASP A 96 1.21 -18.78 -1.15
C ASP A 96 0.93 -19.91 -2.15
N ALA A 97 1.77 -20.96 -2.15
CA ALA A 97 1.86 -21.95 -3.22
C ALA A 97 0.51 -22.53 -3.69
N MET A 98 -0.38 -22.90 -2.76
CA MET A 98 -1.68 -23.52 -3.09
C MET A 98 -2.86 -22.55 -2.99
N LEU A 99 -2.64 -21.34 -2.49
CA LEU A 99 -3.69 -20.35 -2.33
C LEU A 99 -3.71 -19.40 -3.53
N PRO A 100 -4.84 -18.74 -3.81
CA PRO A 100 -4.86 -17.62 -4.73
C PRO A 100 -3.91 -16.51 -4.27
N SER A 101 -3.39 -15.72 -5.21
CA SER A 101 -2.57 -14.55 -4.87
C SER A 101 -3.43 -13.56 -4.08
N LEU A 102 -2.94 -13.08 -2.94
CA LEU A 102 -3.58 -11.99 -2.22
C LEU A 102 -3.07 -10.67 -2.81
N CYS A 103 -4.00 -9.82 -3.25
CA CYS A 103 -3.74 -8.51 -3.80
C CYS A 103 -4.44 -7.45 -2.95
N VAL A 104 -3.91 -6.24 -2.98
CA VAL A 104 -4.48 -5.09 -2.28
C VAL A 104 -4.72 -3.99 -3.29
N GLU A 105 -5.96 -3.52 -3.38
CA GLU A 105 -6.31 -2.39 -4.23
C GLU A 105 -5.84 -1.08 -3.61
N THR A 106 -5.17 -0.25 -4.43
CA THR A 106 -4.69 1.06 -4.03
C THR A 106 -5.68 2.14 -4.44
N ASN A 107 -5.95 3.09 -3.55
CA ASN A 107 -6.92 4.17 -3.75
C ASN A 107 -6.32 5.58 -3.59
N ARG A 108 -5.04 5.66 -3.19
CA ARG A 108 -4.31 6.92 -2.98
C ARG A 108 -2.87 6.79 -3.44
N ILE A 109 -2.25 7.93 -3.72
CA ILE A 109 -0.81 8.02 -3.93
C ILE A 109 -0.23 8.73 -2.72
N VAL A 110 0.75 8.10 -2.07
CA VAL A 110 1.29 8.56 -0.80
C VAL A 110 2.79 8.75 -0.91
N ALA A 111 3.34 9.67 -0.12
CA ALA A 111 4.77 9.88 0.00
C ALA A 111 5.16 9.99 1.48
N PHE A 112 6.35 9.52 1.82
CA PHE A 112 6.87 9.55 3.18
C PHE A 112 8.12 10.42 3.27
N ALA A 113 8.24 11.13 4.39
CA ALA A 113 9.41 11.92 4.73
C ALA A 113 9.76 11.75 6.21
N ARG A 114 11.05 11.80 6.53
CA ARG A 114 11.54 11.77 7.91
C ARG A 114 11.84 13.18 8.39
N PRO A 115 11.29 13.64 9.52
CA PRO A 115 11.67 14.93 10.09
C PRO A 115 13.16 14.90 10.50
N ALA A 116 13.90 15.96 10.20
CA ALA A 116 15.26 16.09 10.69
C ALA A 116 15.27 16.26 12.22
N GLN A 117 16.28 15.67 12.85
CA GLN A 117 16.59 15.93 14.25
C GLN A 117 17.17 17.36 14.36
N PRO A 118 16.73 18.19 15.31
CA PRO A 118 17.37 19.47 15.58
C PRO A 118 18.83 19.24 16.00
N VAL A 119 19.80 19.83 15.29
CA VAL A 119 21.24 19.61 15.53
C VAL A 119 21.82 20.63 16.54
N SER A 120 20.99 21.29 17.35
CA SER A 120 21.46 22.34 18.27
C SER A 120 21.54 21.86 19.72
N THR A 121 22.77 21.75 20.25
CA THR A 121 23.06 21.80 21.69
C THR A 121 23.34 23.25 22.08
N GLY A 122 22.28 24.00 22.43
CA GLY A 122 22.35 25.42 22.80
C GLY A 122 21.04 26.14 22.44
N ALA A 123 20.76 27.26 23.12
CA ALA A 123 19.51 28.01 23.08
C ALA A 123 18.84 28.01 21.69
N ASN A 124 17.86 27.11 21.52
CA ASN A 124 17.09 27.02 20.31
C ASN A 124 16.03 28.14 20.39
N PRO A 125 16.02 29.13 19.47
CA PRO A 125 14.80 29.91 19.29
C PRO A 125 13.71 28.90 18.94
N TYR A 126 12.55 29.02 19.57
CA TYR A 126 11.39 28.14 19.43
C TYR A 126 11.10 27.86 17.94
N SER A 127 11.68 26.79 17.40
CA SER A 127 11.66 26.46 15.98
C SER A 127 11.01 25.09 15.89
N GLY A 128 9.70 25.12 15.64
CA GLY A 128 8.94 23.92 15.34
C GLY A 128 9.52 23.22 14.12
N VAL A 129 9.41 21.90 14.08
CA VAL A 129 9.81 21.11 12.91
C VAL A 129 8.98 21.58 11.72
N THR A 130 9.59 22.38 10.85
CA THR A 130 8.94 22.84 9.61
C THR A 130 9.12 21.78 8.53
N ALA A 131 8.21 21.71 7.56
CA ALA A 131 8.35 20.80 6.41
C ALA A 131 9.69 20.99 5.66
N ALA A 132 10.30 22.18 5.77
CA ALA A 132 11.59 22.53 5.18
C ALA A 132 12.78 21.75 5.77
N SER A 133 12.63 21.14 6.94
CA SER A 133 13.67 20.30 7.56
C SER A 133 13.35 18.80 7.46
N SER A 134 12.55 18.36 6.49
CA SER A 134 12.23 16.93 6.32
C SER A 134 12.97 16.30 5.13
N ARG A 135 13.47 15.07 5.32
CA ARG A 135 14.13 14.28 4.28
C ARG A 135 13.11 13.34 3.64
N ALA A 136 12.88 13.47 2.33
CA ALA A 136 12.05 12.51 1.59
C ALA A 136 12.62 11.09 1.72
N LEU A 137 11.77 10.13 2.10
CA LEU A 137 12.10 8.71 2.16
C LEU A 137 11.67 8.00 0.88
N THR A 138 10.53 8.41 0.31
CA THR A 138 9.95 7.78 -0.87
C THR A 138 9.49 8.83 -1.88
N GLY A 139 9.39 8.41 -3.14
CA GLY A 139 8.61 9.11 -4.15
C GLY A 139 7.10 8.91 -3.96
N PRO A 140 6.29 9.11 -5.01
CA PRO A 140 4.87 8.77 -5.00
C PRO A 140 4.68 7.25 -5.02
N TRP A 141 3.95 6.71 -4.06
CA TRP A 141 3.66 5.27 -3.93
C TRP A 141 2.15 5.03 -3.92
N PRO A 142 1.60 4.22 -4.84
CA PRO A 142 0.21 3.80 -4.75
C PRO A 142 -0.01 2.93 -3.50
N ALA A 143 -0.97 3.32 -2.66
CA ALA A 143 -1.30 2.69 -1.39
C ALA A 143 -2.81 2.51 -1.23
N SER A 144 -3.20 1.59 -0.33
CA SER A 144 -4.57 1.52 0.16
C SER A 144 -4.68 2.30 1.47
N VAL A 145 -5.47 3.37 1.47
CA VAL A 145 -5.72 4.22 2.65
C VAL A 145 -7.17 4.04 3.06
N LEU A 146 -7.37 3.42 4.23
CA LEU A 146 -8.67 3.11 4.81
C LEU A 146 -8.93 4.01 6.01
N GLY A 147 -10.10 4.66 6.06
CA GLY A 147 -10.52 5.40 7.24
C GLY A 147 -10.82 4.46 8.40
N MET A 148 -10.27 4.73 9.57
CA MET A 148 -10.69 4.09 10.81
C MET A 148 -11.69 5.03 11.49
N SER A 149 -12.86 4.53 11.91
CA SER A 149 -13.79 5.32 12.71
C SER A 149 -13.09 5.75 14.00
N SER A 150 -13.20 7.04 14.31
CA SER A 150 -12.56 7.65 15.47
C SER A 150 -13.24 7.16 16.76
N GLY A 151 -12.68 6.11 17.36
CA GLY A 151 -12.86 5.83 18.79
C GLY A 151 -11.99 6.72 19.68
N GLY A 152 -11.26 7.68 19.09
CA GLY A 152 -10.32 8.54 19.77
C GLY A 152 -11.03 9.58 20.62
N SER A 153 -10.89 9.46 21.94
CA SER A 153 -11.14 10.55 22.88
C SER A 153 -10.39 11.80 22.42
N SER A 154 -11.05 12.95 22.46
CA SER A 154 -10.45 14.27 22.31
C SER A 154 -9.18 14.37 23.18
N GLY A 155 -8.08 14.85 22.59
CA GLY A 155 -6.80 14.95 23.31
C GLY A 155 -6.87 15.87 24.53
N ALA A 156 -7.83 16.80 24.55
CA ALA A 156 -8.05 17.75 25.63
C ALA A 156 -9.42 17.62 26.34
N GLY A 157 -10.32 16.73 25.89
CA GLY A 157 -11.65 16.57 26.51
C GLY A 157 -12.56 17.81 26.40
N LEU A 158 -12.23 18.77 25.53
CA LEU A 158 -12.97 20.03 25.40
C LEU A 158 -14.19 19.87 24.48
N PRO A 159 -15.29 20.62 24.70
CA PRO A 159 -16.53 20.51 23.91
C PRO A 159 -16.35 20.78 22.40
N THR A 160 -15.26 21.42 22.00
CA THR A 160 -14.92 21.76 20.61
C THR A 160 -13.75 20.94 20.06
N ASP A 161 -13.19 20.01 20.84
CA ASP A 161 -12.04 19.22 20.41
C ASP A 161 -12.53 18.12 19.47
N MET A 162 -12.15 18.24 18.20
CA MET A 162 -12.52 17.28 17.17
C MET A 162 -11.73 16.00 17.36
N SER A 163 -12.39 14.84 17.20
CA SER A 163 -11.68 13.56 17.26
C SER A 163 -10.62 13.51 16.16
N VAL A 164 -9.38 13.22 16.52
CA VAL A 164 -8.29 13.08 15.54
C VAL A 164 -8.57 11.84 14.67
N ALA A 165 -8.59 12.02 13.36
CA ALA A 165 -8.82 10.91 12.44
C ALA A 165 -7.58 10.00 12.38
N TYR A 166 -7.84 8.69 12.27
CA TYR A 166 -6.82 7.69 12.04
C TYR A 166 -7.09 6.96 10.73
N TRP A 167 -6.03 6.63 10.01
CA TRP A 167 -6.08 5.89 8.77
C TRP A 167 -5.23 4.62 8.89
N THR A 168 -5.71 3.52 8.32
CA THR A 168 -4.88 2.35 8.05
C THR A 168 -4.33 2.48 6.64
N VAL A 169 -3.00 2.42 6.51
CA VAL A 169 -2.33 2.48 5.22
C VAL A 169 -1.65 1.15 4.95
N LEU A 170 -1.99 0.54 3.80
CA LEU A 170 -1.41 -0.72 3.33
C LEU A 170 -0.54 -0.46 2.10
N LEU A 171 0.69 -0.94 2.17
CA LEU A 171 1.72 -0.78 1.15
C LEU A 171 2.54 -2.07 1.03
N PRO A 172 3.09 -2.40 -0.15
CA PRO A 172 4.10 -3.44 -0.23
C PRO A 172 5.40 -2.97 0.45
N PRO A 173 6.33 -3.89 0.76
CA PRO A 173 7.67 -3.51 1.22
C PRO A 173 8.35 -2.59 0.21
N ILE A 174 8.92 -1.48 0.69
CA ILE A 174 9.60 -0.49 -0.14
C ILE A 174 11.10 -0.83 -0.18
N PRO A 175 11.70 -1.11 -1.35
CA PRO A 175 13.12 -1.45 -1.44
C PRO A 175 14.01 -0.35 -0.84
N GLY A 176 14.80 -0.71 0.18
CA GLY A 176 15.75 0.19 0.82
C GLY A 176 15.15 1.21 1.80
N VAL A 177 13.86 1.12 2.14
CA VAL A 177 13.21 2.05 3.09
C VAL A 177 12.61 1.31 4.27
N MET A 178 13.00 1.74 5.47
CA MET A 178 12.37 1.34 6.73
C MET A 178 11.54 2.51 7.25
N LEU A 179 10.22 2.38 7.15
CA LEU A 179 9.27 3.33 7.73
C LEU A 179 9.24 3.15 9.24
N ALA A 180 9.22 4.27 9.96
CA ALA A 180 9.23 4.30 11.41
C ALA A 180 8.10 5.18 11.95
N VAL A 181 7.79 5.00 13.22
CA VAL A 181 6.92 5.92 13.97
C VAL A 181 7.52 7.32 13.89
N SER A 182 6.66 8.33 13.80
CA SER A 182 7.00 9.75 13.61
C SER A 182 7.47 10.15 12.21
N ASP A 183 7.57 9.22 11.25
CA ASP A 183 7.70 9.62 9.85
C ASP A 183 6.40 10.32 9.39
N LEU A 184 6.57 11.31 8.53
CA LEU A 184 5.50 12.11 7.96
C LEU A 184 4.97 11.42 6.71
N MET A 185 3.66 11.43 6.54
CA MET A 185 2.95 10.96 5.36
C MET A 185 2.21 12.14 4.72
N SER A 186 2.27 12.22 3.39
CA SER A 186 1.39 13.07 2.59
C SER A 186 0.69 12.24 1.51
N ASP A 187 -0.54 12.58 1.15
CA ASP A 187 -1.27 11.95 0.05
C ASP A 187 -1.55 12.89 -1.14
N ASP A 188 -2.11 12.33 -2.21
CA ASP A 188 -2.45 13.01 -3.47
C ASP A 188 -3.51 14.10 -3.34
N ILE A 189 -4.34 14.05 -2.30
CA ILE A 189 -5.38 15.06 -2.05
C ILE A 189 -4.94 16.11 -1.03
N GLY A 190 -3.67 16.10 -0.63
CA GLY A 190 -3.06 17.11 0.23
C GLY A 190 -3.23 16.86 1.74
N ARG A 191 -3.79 15.72 2.15
CA ARG A 191 -3.84 15.34 3.57
C ARG A 191 -2.46 15.00 4.07
N LYS A 192 -2.22 15.32 5.34
CA LYS A 192 -0.95 15.07 6.02
C LYS A 192 -1.21 14.29 7.30
N GLY A 193 -0.30 13.40 7.61
CA GLY A 193 -0.36 12.60 8.82
C GLY A 193 1.01 12.20 9.32
N VAL A 194 1.01 11.64 10.53
CA VAL A 194 2.20 11.10 11.17
C VAL A 194 1.98 9.61 11.41
N ILE A 195 2.96 8.79 11.09
CA ILE A 195 2.91 7.35 11.39
C ILE A 195 2.89 7.17 12.90
N ALA A 196 1.77 6.67 13.44
CA ALA A 196 1.58 6.35 14.84
C ALA A 196 1.99 4.90 15.17
N SER A 197 1.85 3.99 14.21
CA SER A 197 2.32 2.61 14.30
C SER A 197 2.80 2.12 12.94
N ALA A 198 3.89 1.35 12.92
CA ALA A 198 4.48 0.79 11.72
C ALA A 198 4.73 -0.71 11.91
N GLU A 199 3.99 -1.54 11.19
CA GLU A 199 4.16 -2.99 11.20
C GLU A 199 4.57 -3.47 9.81
N LEU A 200 5.78 -4.03 9.69
CA LEU A 200 6.22 -4.73 8.49
C LEU A 200 5.94 -6.22 8.65
N THR A 201 4.99 -6.72 7.87
CA THR A 201 4.60 -8.13 7.87
C THR A 201 5.03 -8.82 6.57
N ARG A 202 4.77 -10.13 6.47
CA ARG A 202 4.92 -10.87 5.21
C ARG A 202 4.05 -10.32 4.07
N LEU A 203 2.98 -9.58 4.39
CA LEU A 203 2.05 -8.99 3.42
C LEU A 203 2.46 -7.57 3.00
N GLY A 204 3.51 -7.02 3.61
CA GLY A 204 3.92 -5.64 3.46
C GLY A 204 3.70 -4.80 4.72
N TRP A 205 3.74 -3.49 4.52
CA TRP A 205 3.51 -2.49 5.55
C TRP A 205 2.03 -2.37 5.87
N ARG A 206 1.73 -2.46 7.16
CA ARG A 206 0.48 -2.02 7.76
C ARG A 206 0.80 -0.87 8.71
N LEU A 207 0.40 0.33 8.31
CA LEU A 207 0.65 1.54 9.08
C LEU A 207 -0.65 2.04 9.68
N THR A 208 -0.56 2.56 10.90
CA THR A 208 -1.60 3.42 11.46
C THR A 208 -1.09 4.85 11.40
N VAL A 209 -1.80 5.70 10.68
CA VAL A 209 -1.43 7.10 10.47
C VAL A 209 -2.45 7.96 11.18
N ARG A 210 -1.95 8.88 12.01
CA ARG A 210 -2.75 9.89 12.69
C ARG A 210 -2.76 11.15 11.84
N GLU A 211 -3.94 11.73 11.62
CA GLU A 211 -4.05 13.02 10.95
C GLU A 211 -3.29 14.10 11.72
N ALA A 212 -2.53 14.91 11.00
CA ALA A 212 -1.84 16.06 11.57
C ALA A 212 -2.72 17.30 11.42
N SER A 213 -3.33 17.75 12.52
CA SER A 213 -3.97 19.07 12.58
C SER A 213 -2.89 20.14 12.43
N THR A 214 -3.05 21.00 11.42
CA THR A 214 -2.22 22.20 11.24
C THR A 214 -2.74 23.31 12.14
#